data_AF-A0A357IGA7-F1
#
_entry.id   AF-A0A357IGA7-F1
#
_cell.length_a   1.000
_cell.length_b   1.000
_cell.length_c   1.000
_cell.angle_alpha   90.00
_cell.angle_beta   90.00
_cell.angle_gamma   90.00
#
_symmetry.space_group_name_H-M   'P 1'
#
loop_
_entity.id
_entity.type
_entity.pdbx_description
1 polymer ?
#
loop_
_entity_poly.entity_id
_entity_poly.type
_entity_poly.pdbx_seq_one_letter_code
_entity_poly.pdbx_strand_id
1 'polypeptide(L)'
;MDFDTDNGSLVLRYLEHFFLVVGFDAERLEPLPSVSIIETQGENVVVNQYASDQVSLTTDAVGDYVYSGTLKHSRNETEIDISLVLNSAVIEGGSSALTVSGTDATVIGDLGTATYVQLRDMINNHPEVTRLILQESSGSVNDAINVHTGRLVRNANLTTHVPADGDINSGAVDLFAAGVQRTVEEGGKLGVHAWCCKDGVAADQLPRNDTAHGTQLTYFREMLPTTGVDFYFFTLEAAPFDGIHVMTQEERVRYKLVSE
;
A
#
# COMPACT_ATOMS: atom_id res chain seq x y z
N MET A 1 -4.40 -6.85 -1.98
CA MET A 1 -5.45 -5.96 -2.52
C MET A 1 -4.88 -5.36 -3.78
N ASP A 2 -5.66 -5.34 -4.86
CA ASP A 2 -5.22 -4.78 -6.13
C ASP A 2 -6.32 -3.87 -6.67
N PHE A 3 -5.93 -2.78 -7.34
CA PHE A 3 -6.87 -1.86 -7.98
C PHE A 3 -6.76 -2.04 -9.48
N ASP A 4 -7.82 -2.59 -10.06
CA ASP A 4 -7.99 -2.63 -11.51
C ASP A 4 -8.74 -1.37 -11.94
N THR A 5 -7.99 -0.38 -12.43
CA THR A 5 -8.59 0.87 -12.94
C THR A 5 -9.24 0.72 -14.30
N ASP A 6 -8.81 -0.25 -15.12
CA ASP A 6 -9.42 -0.45 -16.43
C ASP A 6 -10.89 -0.86 -16.27
N ASN A 7 -11.17 -1.59 -15.19
CA ASN A 7 -12.52 -2.00 -14.81
C ASN A 7 -13.13 -1.18 -13.66
N GLY A 8 -12.43 -0.16 -13.14
CA GLY A 8 -12.89 0.67 -12.02
C GLY A 8 -13.29 -0.17 -10.81
N SER A 9 -12.39 -1.04 -10.34
CA SER A 9 -12.70 -1.98 -9.27
C SER A 9 -11.54 -2.24 -8.31
N LEU A 10 -11.90 -2.49 -7.06
CA LEU A 10 -11.05 -2.97 -5.99
C LEU A 10 -11.14 -4.49 -5.91
N VAL A 11 -10.03 -5.18 -6.13
CA VAL A 11 -9.91 -6.64 -6.07
C VAL A 11 -9.25 -7.08 -4.77
N LEU A 12 -9.99 -7.84 -3.99
CA LEU A 12 -9.59 -8.37 -2.69
C LEU A 12 -9.52 -9.89 -2.78
N ARG A 13 -8.33 -10.45 -2.61
CA ARG A 13 -8.20 -11.90 -2.45
C ARG A 13 -8.68 -12.28 -1.05
N TYR A 14 -9.69 -13.13 -0.99
CA TYR A 14 -10.26 -13.68 0.23
C TYR A 14 -10.12 -15.19 0.18
N LEU A 15 -9.40 -15.80 1.12
CA LEU A 15 -9.00 -17.22 1.04
C LEU A 15 -8.17 -17.52 -0.23
N GLU A 16 -7.71 -18.77 -0.37
CA GLU A 16 -6.76 -19.12 -1.43
C GLU A 16 -7.35 -19.00 -2.85
N HIS A 17 -8.66 -19.22 -3.00
CA HIS A 17 -9.34 -19.38 -4.30
C HIS A 17 -10.49 -18.42 -4.54
N PHE A 18 -10.74 -17.45 -3.64
CA PHE A 18 -11.84 -16.50 -3.82
C PHE A 18 -11.32 -15.08 -3.95
N PHE A 19 -12.00 -14.31 -4.81
CA PHE A 19 -11.77 -12.91 -5.02
C PHE A 19 -13.09 -12.17 -4.84
N LEU A 20 -13.04 -11.13 -4.04
CA LEU A 20 -14.09 -10.15 -3.90
C LEU A 20 -13.71 -8.95 -4.76
N VAL A 21 -14.55 -8.60 -5.72
CA VAL A 21 -14.38 -7.45 -6.61
C VAL A 21 -15.46 -6.44 -6.25
N VAL A 22 -15.04 -5.25 -5.85
CA VAL A 22 -15.93 -4.15 -5.47
C VAL A 22 -15.75 -3.04 -6.50
N GLY A 23 -16.83 -2.48 -7.05
CA GLY A 23 -16.72 -1.33 -7.93
C GLY A 23 -16.09 -0.14 -7.19
N PHE A 24 -15.27 0.65 -7.86
CA PHE A 24 -14.51 1.73 -7.24
C PHE A 24 -14.28 2.89 -8.22
N ASP A 25 -14.62 4.09 -7.79
CA ASP A 25 -14.30 5.35 -8.46
C ASP A 25 -12.90 5.80 -7.98
N ALA A 26 -11.88 5.55 -8.80
CA ALA A 26 -10.50 5.87 -8.46
C ALA A 26 -10.21 7.38 -8.45
N GLU A 27 -11.02 8.19 -9.13
CA GLU A 27 -10.88 9.65 -9.12
C GLU A 27 -11.40 10.23 -7.81
N ARG A 28 -12.53 9.71 -7.32
CA ARG A 28 -13.14 10.13 -6.05
C ARG A 28 -12.57 9.40 -4.84
N LEU A 29 -11.87 8.29 -5.06
CA LEU A 29 -11.50 7.32 -4.02
C LEU A 29 -12.72 6.83 -3.24
N GLU A 30 -13.79 6.50 -3.97
CA GLU A 30 -15.06 6.07 -3.38
C GLU A 30 -15.49 4.70 -3.94
N PRO A 31 -16.04 3.81 -3.10
CA PRO A 31 -16.63 2.59 -3.60
C PRO A 31 -17.93 2.85 -4.35
N LEU A 32 -18.23 1.95 -5.29
CA LEU A 32 -19.48 1.92 -6.06
C LEU A 32 -20.37 0.76 -5.59
N PRO A 33 -21.70 0.83 -5.77
CA PRO A 33 -22.67 -0.20 -5.37
C PRO A 33 -22.62 -1.46 -6.27
N SER A 34 -21.42 -1.95 -6.57
CA SER A 34 -21.17 -3.12 -7.39
C SER A 34 -20.28 -4.10 -6.63
N VAL A 35 -20.71 -5.35 -6.54
CA VAL A 35 -19.97 -6.43 -5.87
C VAL A 35 -20.01 -7.68 -6.73
N SER A 36 -18.85 -8.32 -6.88
CA SER A 36 -18.71 -9.66 -7.44
C SER A 36 -17.89 -10.56 -6.54
N ILE A 37 -18.27 -11.83 -6.44
CA ILE A 37 -17.50 -12.89 -5.80
C ILE A 37 -17.10 -13.87 -6.90
N ILE A 38 -15.80 -14.07 -7.06
CA ILE A 38 -15.20 -14.92 -8.09
C ILE A 38 -14.44 -16.04 -7.38
N GLU A 39 -14.80 -17.28 -7.66
CA GLU A 39 -14.05 -18.46 -7.25
C GLU A 39 -13.20 -18.95 -8.43
N THR A 40 -11.92 -19.21 -8.20
CA THR A 40 -10.99 -19.72 -9.21
C THR A 40 -10.45 -21.10 -8.86
N GLN A 41 -10.13 -21.88 -9.89
CA GLN A 41 -9.35 -23.11 -9.79
C GLN A 41 -8.00 -22.88 -10.47
N GLY A 42 -6.92 -22.88 -9.68
CA GLY A 42 -5.62 -22.43 -10.16
C GLY A 42 -5.61 -20.94 -10.49
N GLU A 43 -4.68 -20.52 -11.35
CA GLU A 43 -4.42 -19.09 -11.59
C GLU A 43 -5.47 -18.42 -12.50
N ASN A 44 -6.11 -19.16 -13.41
CA ASN A 44 -6.86 -18.53 -14.52
C ASN A 44 -8.22 -19.16 -14.85
N VAL A 45 -8.74 -20.11 -14.05
CA VAL A 45 -10.03 -20.74 -14.34
C VAL A 45 -11.10 -20.24 -13.37
N VAL A 46 -12.02 -19.41 -13.84
CA VAL A 46 -13.20 -19.00 -13.05
C VAL A 46 -14.16 -20.17 -12.96
N VAL A 47 -14.36 -20.67 -11.73
CA VAL A 47 -15.25 -21.80 -11.44
C VAL A 47 -16.63 -21.30 -11.10
N ASN A 48 -16.76 -20.28 -10.26
CA ASN A 48 -18.06 -19.68 -9.91
C ASN A 48 -17.92 -18.16 -9.91
N GLN A 49 -18.99 -17.48 -10.31
CA GLN A 49 -19.05 -16.03 -10.25
C GLN A 49 -20.45 -15.61 -9.87
N TYR A 50 -20.55 -14.78 -8.84
CA TYR A 50 -21.76 -14.10 -8.41
C TYR A 50 -21.53 -12.60 -8.55
N ALA A 51 -22.49 -11.86 -9.09
CA ALA A 51 -22.34 -10.41 -9.27
C ALA A 51 -23.67 -9.67 -9.11
N SER A 52 -23.58 -8.39 -8.74
CA SER A 52 -24.66 -7.43 -8.80
C SER A 52 -24.09 -6.02 -8.86
N ASP A 53 -24.67 -5.16 -9.69
CA ASP A 53 -24.35 -3.75 -9.88
C ASP A 53 -25.35 -2.82 -9.15
N GLN A 54 -26.25 -3.39 -8.34
CA GLN A 54 -27.33 -2.69 -7.64
C GLN A 54 -27.44 -3.11 -6.17
N VAL A 55 -26.32 -3.43 -5.52
CA VAL A 55 -26.34 -3.71 -4.09
C VAL A 55 -26.53 -2.41 -3.31
N SER A 56 -27.21 -2.49 -2.16
CA SER A 56 -27.31 -1.34 -1.27
C SER A 56 -25.93 -1.04 -0.69
N LEU A 57 -25.44 0.18 -0.88
CA LEU A 57 -24.20 0.68 -0.31
C LEU A 57 -24.55 1.83 0.65
N THR A 58 -24.18 1.66 1.91
CA THR A 58 -24.36 2.67 2.97
C THR A 58 -23.05 2.85 3.73
N THR A 59 -22.96 3.94 4.49
CA THR A 59 -21.84 4.19 5.40
C THR A 59 -22.34 4.07 6.83
N ASP A 60 -21.65 3.33 7.67
CA ASP A 60 -22.02 3.19 9.07
C ASP A 60 -21.54 4.39 9.93
N ALA A 61 -21.76 4.32 11.25
CA ALA A 61 -21.43 5.41 12.17
C ALA A 61 -19.92 5.66 12.34
N VAL A 62 -19.06 4.70 11.99
CA VAL A 62 -17.60 4.83 12.07
C VAL A 62 -16.96 5.12 10.71
N GLY A 63 -17.76 5.18 9.64
CA GLY A 63 -17.30 5.50 8.29
C GLY A 63 -17.15 4.29 7.37
N ASP A 64 -17.40 3.07 7.86
CA ASP A 64 -17.21 1.85 7.08
C ASP A 64 -18.31 1.68 6.03
N TYR A 65 -17.94 1.13 4.88
CA TYR A 65 -18.84 0.91 3.75
C TYR A 65 -19.55 -0.43 3.91
N VAL A 66 -20.87 -0.39 4.07
CA VAL A 66 -21.72 -1.55 4.26
C VAL A 66 -22.49 -1.84 2.97
N TYR A 67 -22.22 -3.02 2.40
CA TYR A 67 -22.92 -3.57 1.26
C TYR A 67 -23.93 -4.60 1.73
N SER A 68 -25.16 -4.51 1.21
CA SER A 68 -26.17 -5.54 1.41
C SER A 68 -27.01 -5.72 0.16
N GLY A 69 -27.44 -6.95 -0.09
CA GLY A 69 -28.28 -7.27 -1.24
C GLY A 69 -28.06 -8.69 -1.73
N THR A 70 -28.52 -8.95 -2.94
CA THR A 70 -28.48 -10.28 -3.54
C THR A 70 -27.56 -10.26 -4.76
N LEU A 71 -26.65 -11.22 -4.84
CA LEU A 71 -25.81 -11.47 -6.01
C LEU A 71 -26.38 -12.64 -6.83
N LYS A 72 -26.33 -12.52 -8.16
CA LYS A 72 -26.78 -13.57 -9.08
C LYS A 72 -25.60 -14.33 -9.63
N HIS A 73 -25.71 -15.66 -9.69
CA HIS A 73 -24.72 -16.50 -10.33
C HIS A 73 -24.68 -16.23 -11.84
N SER A 74 -23.48 -16.19 -12.44
CA SER A 74 -23.32 -15.80 -13.85
C SER A 74 -23.82 -16.83 -14.87
N ARG A 75 -24.00 -18.09 -14.45
CA ARG A 75 -24.36 -19.21 -15.35
C ARG A 75 -25.69 -19.91 -15.04
N ASN A 76 -26.36 -19.52 -13.96
CA ASN A 76 -27.66 -20.10 -13.58
C ASN A 76 -28.46 -19.09 -12.76
N GLU A 77 -29.70 -19.43 -12.40
CA GLU A 77 -30.59 -18.53 -11.65
C GLU A 77 -30.37 -18.58 -10.13
N THR A 78 -29.23 -19.11 -9.66
CA THR A 78 -28.93 -19.16 -8.23
C THR A 78 -28.59 -17.76 -7.72
N GLU A 79 -29.18 -17.42 -6.59
CA GLU A 79 -28.98 -16.15 -5.90
C GLU A 79 -28.36 -16.39 -4.53
N ILE A 80 -27.51 -15.47 -4.09
CA ILE A 80 -26.96 -15.45 -2.73
C ILE A 80 -27.14 -14.08 -2.12
N ASP A 81 -27.59 -14.03 -0.87
CA ASP A 81 -27.63 -12.79 -0.11
C ASP A 81 -26.25 -12.50 0.49
N ILE A 82 -25.86 -11.24 0.45
CA ILE A 82 -24.60 -10.76 0.99
C ILE A 82 -24.85 -9.66 2.03
N SER A 83 -23.95 -9.65 3.02
CA SER A 83 -23.72 -8.54 3.93
C SER A 83 -22.21 -8.42 4.07
N LEU A 84 -21.63 -7.37 3.50
CA LEU A 84 -20.19 -7.13 3.48
C LEU A 84 -19.93 -5.77 4.12
N VAL A 85 -18.93 -5.71 4.99
CA VAL A 85 -18.42 -4.45 5.53
C VAL A 85 -16.99 -4.29 5.00
N LEU A 86 -16.77 -3.21 4.26
CA LEU A 86 -15.45 -2.79 3.80
C LEU A 86 -15.02 -1.62 4.67
N ASN A 87 -13.97 -1.84 5.46
CA ASN A 87 -13.47 -0.82 6.38
C ASN A 87 -12.94 0.40 5.62
N SER A 88 -13.27 1.62 6.05
CA SER A 88 -12.87 2.84 5.35
C SER A 88 -11.36 3.05 5.30
N ALA A 89 -10.61 2.49 6.26
CA ALA A 89 -9.15 2.56 6.27
C ALA A 89 -8.54 1.94 5.01
N VAL A 90 -9.22 0.96 4.38
CA VAL A 90 -8.83 0.39 3.08
C VAL A 90 -8.72 1.44 1.98
N ILE A 91 -9.49 2.52 2.11
CA ILE A 91 -9.66 3.56 1.07
C ILE A 91 -9.00 4.87 1.48
N GLU A 92 -8.37 4.94 2.66
CA GLU A 92 -7.67 6.14 3.12
C GLU A 92 -6.66 6.62 2.07
N GLY A 93 -7.00 7.72 1.41
CA GLY A 93 -6.30 8.20 0.22
C GLY A 93 -4.88 8.68 0.51
N GLY A 94 -4.64 9.21 1.72
CA GLY A 94 -3.49 10.06 1.97
C GLY A 94 -3.66 11.45 1.34
N SER A 95 -2.61 12.26 1.38
CA SER A 95 -2.57 13.61 0.81
C SER A 95 -1.59 13.74 -0.35
N SER A 96 -1.03 12.62 -0.82
CA SER A 96 0.03 12.62 -1.83
C SER A 96 -0.40 13.27 -3.13
N ALA A 97 0.52 14.02 -3.73
CA ALA A 97 0.48 14.50 -5.10
C ALA A 97 1.71 13.99 -5.85
N LEU A 98 1.51 13.58 -7.10
CA LEU A 98 2.56 13.11 -8.00
C LEU A 98 2.66 14.02 -9.22
N THR A 99 3.88 14.49 -9.53
CA THR A 99 4.17 15.28 -10.74
C THR A 99 5.29 14.65 -11.55
N VAL A 100 5.07 14.48 -12.86
CA VAL A 100 6.06 13.92 -13.80
C VAL A 100 6.83 15.03 -14.50
N SER A 101 8.15 14.90 -14.58
CA SER A 101 9.05 15.79 -15.30
C SER A 101 10.17 15.00 -15.97
N GLY A 102 10.02 14.71 -17.26
CA GLY A 102 11.00 13.91 -18.00
C GLY A 102 11.07 12.49 -17.47
N THR A 103 12.25 12.04 -17.04
CA THR A 103 12.46 10.69 -16.50
C THR A 103 12.19 10.60 -14.99
N ASP A 104 11.80 11.69 -14.35
CA ASP A 104 11.56 11.77 -12.92
C ASP A 104 10.08 11.96 -12.61
N ALA A 105 9.59 11.29 -11.57
CA ALA A 105 8.31 11.59 -10.93
C ALA A 105 8.57 12.03 -9.49
N THR A 106 7.99 13.15 -9.06
CA THR A 106 8.12 13.66 -7.69
C THR A 106 6.85 13.40 -6.89
N VAL A 107 6.98 12.87 -5.68
CA VAL A 107 5.89 12.64 -4.73
C VAL A 107 6.06 13.53 -3.51
N ILE A 108 4.99 14.25 -3.17
CA ILE A 108 4.88 15.11 -1.98
C ILE A 108 3.57 14.78 -1.27
N GLY A 109 3.58 14.68 0.06
CA GLY A 109 2.41 14.42 0.90
C GLY A 109 2.36 13.00 1.47
N ASP A 110 1.37 12.76 2.31
CA ASP A 110 1.23 11.50 3.03
C ASP A 110 0.68 10.40 2.11
N LEU A 111 1.24 9.21 2.27
CA LEU A 111 0.98 8.09 1.39
C LEU A 111 -0.30 7.37 1.76
N GLY A 112 -1.03 6.89 0.77
CA GLY A 112 -2.23 6.09 0.96
C GLY A 112 -2.70 5.48 -0.36
N THR A 113 -3.99 5.22 -0.46
CA THR A 113 -4.59 4.65 -1.68
C THR A 113 -4.43 5.58 -2.89
N ALA A 114 -4.44 6.91 -2.69
CA ALA A 114 -4.19 7.86 -3.78
C ALA A 114 -2.79 7.67 -4.37
N THR A 115 -1.77 7.44 -3.53
CA THR A 115 -0.39 7.21 -3.97
C THR A 115 -0.28 5.95 -4.83
N TYR A 116 -0.96 4.87 -4.44
CA TYR A 116 -0.99 3.62 -5.22
C TYR A 116 -1.54 3.88 -6.63
N VAL A 117 -2.69 4.55 -6.71
CA VAL A 117 -3.36 4.91 -7.97
C VAL A 117 -2.45 5.80 -8.82
N GLN A 118 -1.91 6.88 -8.24
CA GLN A 118 -1.00 7.81 -8.90
C GLN A 118 0.23 7.11 -9.49
N LEU A 119 0.86 6.21 -8.73
CA LEU A 119 2.06 5.50 -9.18
C LEU A 119 1.75 4.47 -10.25
N ARG A 120 0.67 3.69 -10.10
CA ARG A 120 0.24 2.75 -11.14
C ARG A 120 -0.06 3.48 -12.45
N ASP A 121 -0.81 4.57 -12.38
CA ASP A 121 -1.18 5.36 -13.57
C ASP A 121 0.05 6.00 -14.20
N MET A 122 1.01 6.46 -13.40
CA MET A 122 2.30 6.95 -13.88
C MET A 122 3.06 5.83 -14.60
N ILE A 123 3.19 4.65 -14.00
CA ILE A 123 3.90 3.51 -14.60
C ILE A 123 3.29 3.12 -15.96
N ASN A 124 1.96 3.16 -16.08
CA ASN A 124 1.26 2.80 -17.31
C ASN A 124 1.35 3.87 -18.41
N ASN A 125 1.30 5.15 -18.02
CA ASN A 125 1.17 6.27 -18.97
C ASN A 125 2.49 7.01 -19.24
N HIS A 126 3.50 6.83 -18.39
CA HIS A 126 4.81 7.49 -18.45
C HIS A 126 5.96 6.47 -18.38
N PRO A 127 6.09 5.57 -19.37
CA PRO A 127 7.13 4.52 -19.37
C PRO A 127 8.56 5.08 -19.43
N GLU A 128 8.73 6.37 -19.74
CA GLU A 128 10.01 7.09 -19.69
C GLU A 128 10.50 7.36 -18.26
N VAL A 129 9.62 7.33 -17.25
CA VAL A 129 9.99 7.57 -15.86
C VAL A 129 10.79 6.39 -15.33
N THR A 130 11.96 6.69 -14.79
CA THR A 130 12.86 5.68 -14.21
C THR A 130 13.22 5.98 -12.76
N ARG A 131 12.90 7.19 -12.27
CA ARG A 131 13.24 7.62 -10.92
C ARG A 131 12.06 8.30 -10.22
N LEU A 132 11.83 7.85 -9.00
CA LEU A 132 10.85 8.40 -8.06
C LEU A 132 11.57 9.28 -7.03
N ILE A 133 11.32 10.57 -7.08
CA ILE A 133 11.80 11.56 -6.11
C ILE A 133 10.78 11.62 -4.98
N LEU A 134 11.19 11.24 -3.78
CA LEU A 134 10.39 11.34 -2.56
C LEU A 134 10.82 12.62 -1.84
N GLN A 135 10.05 13.70 -2.03
CA GLN A 135 10.42 15.03 -1.58
C GLN A 135 10.04 15.28 -0.13
N GLU A 136 8.76 15.13 0.21
CA GLU A 136 8.26 15.41 1.56
C GLU A 136 7.09 14.48 1.88
N SER A 137 7.17 13.76 3.00
CA SER A 137 6.07 12.88 3.46
C SER A 137 6.23 12.54 4.93
N SER A 138 5.14 12.61 5.72
CA SER A 138 5.18 12.22 7.12
C SER A 138 5.05 10.70 7.31
N GLY A 139 4.55 9.98 6.31
CA GLY A 139 4.35 8.53 6.38
C GLY A 139 3.24 8.02 5.48
N SER A 140 2.82 6.79 5.74
CA SER A 140 1.59 6.22 5.21
C SER A 140 0.47 6.31 6.24
N VAL A 141 -0.74 6.66 5.79
CA VAL A 141 -1.96 6.54 6.60
C VAL A 141 -2.47 5.09 6.64
N ASN A 142 -2.05 4.28 5.66
CA ASN A 142 -2.38 2.85 5.58
C ASN A 142 -1.15 2.03 5.17
N ASP A 143 -0.59 1.26 6.12
CA ASP A 143 0.60 0.44 5.87
C ASP A 143 0.33 -0.74 4.93
N ALA A 144 -0.89 -1.29 4.95
CA ALA A 144 -1.27 -2.42 4.12
C ALA A 144 -1.29 -2.04 2.63
N ILE A 145 -1.77 -0.84 2.28
CA ILE A 145 -1.67 -0.37 0.89
C ILE A 145 -0.23 0.03 0.56
N ASN A 146 0.51 0.63 1.50
CA ASN A 146 1.87 1.07 1.27
C ASN A 146 2.83 -0.07 0.87
N VAL A 147 2.70 -1.27 1.46
CA VAL A 147 3.48 -2.44 1.03
C VAL A 147 3.12 -2.92 -0.38
N HIS A 148 1.90 -2.66 -0.85
CA HIS A 148 1.52 -2.94 -2.23
C HIS A 148 2.07 -1.86 -3.17
N THR A 149 1.99 -0.58 -2.77
CA THR A 149 2.60 0.56 -3.48
C THR A 149 4.10 0.36 -3.67
N GLY A 150 4.82 -0.07 -2.63
CA GLY A 150 6.23 -0.41 -2.74
C GLY A 150 6.51 -1.53 -3.74
N ARG A 151 5.68 -2.59 -3.77
CA ARG A 151 5.83 -3.65 -4.77
C ARG A 151 5.59 -3.15 -6.20
N LEU A 152 4.69 -2.20 -6.41
CA LEU A 152 4.54 -1.54 -7.73
C LEU A 152 5.86 -0.87 -8.15
N VAL A 153 6.44 -0.05 -7.26
CA VAL A 153 7.73 0.63 -7.50
C VAL A 153 8.84 -0.37 -7.83
N ARG A 154 8.96 -1.44 -7.04
CA ARG A 154 9.95 -2.49 -7.24
C ARG A 154 9.77 -3.21 -8.58
N ASN A 155 8.53 -3.60 -8.91
CA ASN A 155 8.24 -4.36 -10.14
C ASN A 155 8.43 -3.52 -11.40
N ALA A 156 8.21 -2.20 -11.31
CA ALA A 156 8.48 -1.26 -12.39
C ALA A 156 9.97 -0.91 -12.55
N ASN A 157 10.87 -1.49 -11.73
CA ASN A 157 12.31 -1.21 -11.72
C ASN A 157 12.65 0.28 -11.52
N LEU A 158 11.86 1.00 -10.72
CA LEU A 158 12.12 2.41 -10.45
C LEU A 158 13.24 2.58 -9.41
N THR A 159 14.11 3.57 -9.64
CA THR A 159 15.02 4.11 -8.63
C THR A 159 14.25 5.00 -7.68
N THR A 160 14.56 4.97 -6.38
CA THR A 160 14.05 5.94 -5.41
C THR A 160 15.15 6.91 -5.00
N HIS A 161 14.78 8.17 -4.84
CA HIS A 161 15.72 9.25 -4.57
C HIS A 161 15.13 10.23 -3.56
N VAL A 162 15.92 10.65 -2.58
CA VAL A 162 15.59 11.75 -1.66
C VAL A 162 16.58 12.89 -1.90
N PRO A 163 16.12 14.08 -2.32
CA PRO A 163 16.98 15.23 -2.58
C PRO A 163 17.53 15.83 -1.28
N ALA A 164 18.46 16.78 -1.40
CA ALA A 164 19.15 17.37 -0.25
C ALA A 164 18.20 18.10 0.73
N ASP A 165 17.09 18.64 0.22
CA ASP A 165 16.03 19.26 1.01
C ASP A 165 14.84 18.33 1.26
N GLY A 166 14.99 17.03 0.96
CA GLY A 166 13.95 16.03 1.16
C GLY A 166 13.81 15.59 2.61
N ASP A 167 12.56 15.40 3.05
CA ASP A 167 12.22 14.96 4.40
C ASP A 167 11.11 13.90 4.35
N ILE A 168 11.49 12.63 4.44
CA ILE A 168 10.55 11.51 4.39
C ILE A 168 10.61 10.69 5.66
N ASN A 169 9.45 10.33 6.17
CA ASN A 169 9.31 9.67 7.46
C ASN A 169 8.41 8.43 7.37
N SER A 170 8.56 7.51 8.33
CA SER A 170 7.66 6.37 8.53
C SER A 170 7.47 5.54 7.25
N GLY A 171 6.24 5.22 6.86
CA GLY A 171 5.93 4.48 5.62
C GLY A 171 6.51 5.07 4.33
N ALA A 172 6.90 6.34 4.28
CA ALA A 172 7.62 6.87 3.11
C ALA A 172 9.05 6.31 3.00
N VAL A 173 9.68 5.95 4.13
CA VAL A 173 10.95 5.20 4.14
C VAL A 173 10.76 3.77 3.66
N ASP A 174 9.59 3.15 3.93
CA ASP A 174 9.25 1.83 3.40
C ASP A 174 9.11 1.87 1.87
N LEU A 175 8.46 2.92 1.34
CA LEU A 175 8.37 3.16 -0.10
C LEU A 175 9.74 3.45 -0.72
N PHE A 176 10.58 4.23 -0.04
CA PHE A 176 11.97 4.45 -0.45
C PHE A 176 12.75 3.14 -0.57
N ALA A 177 12.61 2.22 0.40
CA ALA A 177 13.29 0.93 0.39
C ALA A 177 12.94 0.06 -0.84
N ALA A 178 11.80 0.34 -1.49
CA ALA A 178 11.32 -0.38 -2.66
C ALA A 178 12.12 -0.14 -3.94
N GLY A 179 12.85 0.96 -4.04
CA GLY A 179 13.67 1.26 -5.21
C GLY A 179 14.67 0.15 -5.53
N VAL A 180 14.92 -0.09 -6.82
CA VAL A 180 15.99 -1.01 -7.26
C VAL A 180 17.38 -0.41 -7.03
N GLN A 181 17.46 0.92 -7.09
CA GLN A 181 18.54 1.75 -6.56
C GLN A 181 17.92 2.81 -5.65
N ARG A 182 18.66 3.19 -4.62
CA ARG A 182 18.22 4.05 -3.52
C ARG A 182 19.31 5.05 -3.21
N THR A 183 19.02 6.32 -3.46
CA THR A 183 19.99 7.42 -3.28
C THR A 183 19.42 8.48 -2.36
N VAL A 184 20.28 9.08 -1.56
CA VAL A 184 19.94 10.23 -0.71
C VAL A 184 21.04 11.25 -0.84
N GLU A 185 20.71 12.48 -1.22
CA GLU A 185 21.69 13.56 -1.26
C GLU A 185 22.07 14.01 0.17
N GLU A 186 23.24 14.63 0.30
CA GLU A 186 23.66 15.22 1.57
C GLU A 186 22.66 16.30 2.01
N GLY A 187 22.05 16.11 3.18
CA GLY A 187 20.96 16.94 3.71
C GLY A 187 19.62 16.21 3.77
N GLY A 188 19.39 15.23 2.89
CA GLY A 188 18.16 14.46 2.82
C GLY A 188 17.93 13.60 4.08
N LYS A 189 16.69 13.56 4.56
CA LYS A 189 16.32 12.92 5.82
C LYS A 189 15.42 11.70 5.58
N LEU A 190 15.77 10.63 6.29
CA LEU A 190 14.97 9.40 6.40
C LEU A 190 14.63 9.21 7.87
N GLY A 191 13.39 9.51 8.27
CA GLY A 191 12.92 9.31 9.64
C GLY A 191 12.21 7.98 9.83
N VAL A 192 12.58 7.22 10.85
CA VAL A 192 11.96 5.93 11.17
C VAL A 192 11.41 5.95 12.59
N HIS A 193 10.34 5.17 12.81
CA HIS A 193 9.75 4.95 14.12
C HIS A 193 8.88 3.69 14.11
N ALA A 194 8.45 3.26 15.30
CA ALA A 194 7.50 2.16 15.46
C ALA A 194 6.12 2.51 14.90
N TRP A 195 5.44 1.58 14.21
CA TRP A 195 4.05 1.80 13.82
C TRP A 195 3.10 1.53 15.01
N CYS A 196 1.92 2.13 14.92
CA CYS A 196 0.82 1.96 15.85
C CYS A 196 -0.43 1.54 15.08
N CYS A 197 -1.30 0.67 15.57
CA CYS A 197 -1.17 -0.21 16.73
C CYS A 197 -1.94 -1.51 16.45
N LYS A 198 -1.58 -2.60 17.14
CA LYS A 198 -2.40 -3.80 17.21
C LYS A 198 -3.14 -3.79 18.54
N ASP A 199 -4.47 -3.69 18.49
CA ASP A 199 -5.34 -3.65 19.68
C ASP A 199 -4.89 -2.58 20.71
N GLY A 200 -4.42 -1.42 20.23
CA GLY A 200 -3.92 -0.32 21.06
C GLY A 200 -2.49 -0.50 21.60
N VAL A 201 -1.80 -1.58 21.22
CA VAL A 201 -0.40 -1.81 21.56
C VAL A 201 0.51 -1.42 20.39
N ALA A 202 1.48 -0.55 20.66
CA ALA A 202 2.45 -0.11 19.67
C ALA A 202 3.46 -1.24 19.33
N ALA A 203 4.01 -1.20 18.12
CA ALA A 203 4.81 -2.30 17.59
C ALA A 203 6.11 -2.58 18.35
N ASP A 204 6.72 -1.56 18.95
CA ASP A 204 7.91 -1.65 19.80
C ASP A 204 7.64 -2.37 21.13
N GLN A 205 6.36 -2.46 21.53
CA GLN A 205 5.92 -3.14 22.75
C GLN A 205 5.48 -4.59 22.49
N LEU A 206 5.34 -4.99 21.23
CA LEU A 206 5.00 -6.36 20.86
C LEU A 206 6.22 -7.29 21.01
N PRO A 207 6.01 -8.55 21.42
CA PRO A 207 7.08 -9.55 21.33
C PRO A 207 7.58 -9.67 19.89
N ARG A 208 8.91 -9.76 19.69
CA ARG A 208 9.52 -9.88 18.35
C ARG A 208 8.98 -11.04 17.49
N ASN A 209 8.38 -12.06 18.09
CA ASN A 209 7.76 -13.19 17.40
C ASN A 209 6.24 -13.07 17.22
N ASP A 210 5.64 -11.92 17.55
CA ASP A 210 4.23 -11.65 17.32
C ASP A 210 3.93 -11.66 15.81
N THR A 211 2.80 -12.25 15.43
CA THR A 211 2.39 -12.42 14.03
C THR A 211 2.06 -11.09 13.35
N ALA A 212 1.82 -10.01 14.11
CA ALA A 212 1.56 -8.67 13.59
C ALA A 212 2.72 -8.13 12.74
N HIS A 213 3.95 -8.56 13.04
CA HIS A 213 5.14 -8.18 12.27
C HIS A 213 5.18 -8.84 10.89
N GLY A 214 4.34 -9.85 10.62
CA GLY A 214 4.45 -10.73 9.45
C GLY A 214 4.45 -10.01 8.10
N THR A 215 3.56 -9.02 7.93
CA THR A 215 3.45 -8.26 6.68
C THR A 215 4.72 -7.47 6.39
N GLN A 216 5.19 -6.68 7.37
CA GLN A 216 6.40 -5.87 7.23
C GLN A 216 7.66 -6.72 7.12
N LEU A 217 7.77 -7.81 7.89
CA LEU A 217 8.89 -8.76 7.76
C LEU A 217 8.96 -9.39 6.38
N THR A 218 7.81 -9.70 5.77
CA THR A 218 7.75 -10.21 4.40
C THR A 218 8.21 -9.13 3.42
N TYR A 219 7.65 -7.94 3.53
CA TYR A 219 7.99 -6.80 2.68
C TYR A 219 9.49 -6.46 2.74
N PHE A 220 10.08 -6.31 3.92
CA PHE A 220 11.50 -5.97 4.02
C PHE A 220 12.45 -7.09 3.60
N ARG A 221 12.06 -8.36 3.68
CA ARG A 221 12.83 -9.46 3.06
C ARG A 221 12.87 -9.35 1.54
N GLU A 222 11.79 -8.88 0.92
CA GLU A 222 11.76 -8.62 -0.52
C GLU A 222 12.60 -7.39 -0.88
N MET A 223 12.48 -6.31 -0.10
CA MET A 223 13.12 -5.02 -0.41
C MET A 223 14.61 -4.97 -0.06
N LEU A 224 15.00 -5.65 1.02
CA LEU A 224 16.35 -5.71 1.57
C LEU A 224 16.73 -7.17 1.90
N PRO A 225 17.03 -8.02 0.89
CA PRO A 225 17.19 -9.47 1.09
C PRO A 225 18.22 -9.90 2.15
N THR A 226 19.24 -9.07 2.41
CA THR A 226 20.29 -9.38 3.37
C THR A 226 20.09 -8.77 4.76
N THR A 227 19.34 -7.67 4.86
CA THR A 227 19.31 -6.80 6.05
C THR A 227 17.90 -6.42 6.49
N GLY A 228 16.87 -6.83 5.74
CA GLY A 228 15.51 -6.32 5.91
C GLY A 228 14.87 -6.68 7.25
N VAL A 229 15.13 -7.88 7.77
CA VAL A 229 14.62 -8.26 9.10
C VAL A 229 15.24 -7.38 10.19
N ASP A 230 16.56 -7.15 10.12
CA ASP A 230 17.26 -6.32 11.09
C ASP A 230 16.88 -4.84 10.96
N PHE A 231 16.70 -4.35 9.72
CA PHE A 231 16.24 -3.00 9.45
C PHE A 231 14.84 -2.76 10.02
N TYR A 232 13.90 -3.69 9.78
CA TYR A 232 12.55 -3.59 10.32
C TYR A 232 12.54 -3.48 11.84
N PHE A 233 13.27 -4.35 12.55
CA PHE A 233 13.30 -4.24 14.02
C PHE A 233 14.03 -2.98 14.50
N PHE A 234 15.03 -2.51 13.76
CA PHE A 234 15.66 -1.23 14.05
C PHE A 234 14.68 -0.07 13.96
N THR A 235 13.78 -0.03 12.96
CA THR A 235 12.80 1.07 12.87
C THR A 235 11.90 1.13 14.11
N LEU A 236 11.51 -0.03 14.65
CA LEU A 236 10.71 -0.10 15.89
C LEU A 236 11.49 0.35 17.13
N GLU A 237 12.78 0.05 17.19
CA GLU A 237 13.64 0.34 18.35
C GLU A 237 14.17 1.79 18.35
N ALA A 238 14.25 2.40 17.17
CA ALA A 238 14.86 3.72 16.99
C ALA A 238 14.01 4.85 17.60
N ALA A 239 12.68 4.76 17.49
CA ALA A 239 11.75 5.71 18.10
C ALA A 239 10.37 5.08 18.35
N PRO A 240 9.64 5.50 19.40
CA PRO A 240 8.25 5.10 19.62
C PRO A 240 7.33 5.68 18.54
N PHE A 241 6.08 5.22 18.47
CA PHE A 241 5.15 5.62 17.39
C PHE A 241 4.81 7.11 17.31
N ASP A 242 5.01 7.85 18.41
CA ASP A 242 4.82 9.29 18.52
C ASP A 242 6.15 10.08 18.45
N GLY A 243 7.25 9.39 18.14
CA GLY A 243 8.58 9.96 17.93
C GLY A 243 9.08 9.76 16.49
N ILE A 244 10.21 10.38 16.18
CA ILE A 244 10.91 10.21 14.90
C ILE A 244 12.40 10.13 15.17
N HIS A 245 13.05 9.08 14.64
CA HIS A 245 14.50 8.98 14.58
C HIS A 245 14.98 9.22 13.16
N VAL A 246 15.62 10.36 12.91
CA VAL A 246 16.25 10.64 11.62
C VAL A 246 17.54 9.82 11.52
N MET A 247 17.58 8.87 10.59
CA MET A 247 18.69 7.94 10.43
C MET A 247 19.99 8.66 10.10
N THR A 248 21.08 8.26 10.77
CA THR A 248 22.43 8.71 10.44
C THR A 248 22.95 8.04 9.17
N GLN A 249 24.03 8.56 8.60
CA GLN A 249 24.67 7.95 7.44
C GLN A 249 25.16 6.52 7.74
N GLU A 250 25.71 6.30 8.94
CA GLU A 250 26.20 4.99 9.37
C GLU A 250 25.07 3.97 9.46
N GLU A 251 23.88 4.36 9.92
CA GLU A 251 22.71 3.50 9.99
C GLU A 251 22.18 3.16 8.59
N ARG A 252 22.07 4.16 7.71
CA ARG A 252 21.68 3.98 6.30
C ARG A 252 22.58 2.96 5.60
N VAL A 253 23.89 3.02 5.85
CA VAL A 253 24.89 2.08 5.32
C VAL A 253 24.79 0.71 6.00
N ARG A 254 24.68 0.67 7.34
CA ARG A 254 24.59 -0.58 8.13
C ARG A 254 23.47 -1.47 7.63
N TYR A 255 22.30 -0.89 7.36
CA TYR A 255 21.13 -1.63 6.88
C TYR A 255 21.07 -1.77 5.36
N LYS A 256 22.06 -1.27 4.62
CA LYS A 256 22.09 -1.24 3.15
C LYS A 256 20.83 -0.62 2.55
N LEU A 257 20.25 0.34 3.26
CA LEU A 257 19.04 1.04 2.85
C LEU A 257 19.35 1.96 1.67
N VAL A 258 20.51 2.62 1.71
CA VAL A 258 21.05 3.40 0.60
C VAL A 258 22.03 2.52 -0.19
N SER A 259 21.91 2.51 -1.52
CA SER A 259 22.75 1.71 -2.40
C SER A 259 23.86 2.51 -3.08
N GLU A 260 23.72 3.83 -3.17
CA GLU A 260 24.68 4.77 -3.76
C GLU A 260 24.69 6.10 -3.01
#